data_AF-A0ABD2W9W0-F1
#
_entry.id   AF-A0ABD2W9W0-F1
#
_cell.length_a   1.000
_cell.length_b   1.000
_cell.length_c   1.000
_cell.angle_alpha   90.00
_cell.angle_beta   90.00
_cell.angle_gamma   90.00
#
_symmetry.space_group_name_H-M   'P 1'
#
loop_
_entity.id
_entity.type
_entity.pdbx_description
1 polymer ?
#
loop_
_entity_poly.entity_id
_entity_poly.type
_entity_poly.pdbx_seq_one_letter_code
_entity_poly.pdbx_strand_id
1 'polypeptide(L)'
;MKPQPNVQVGDVVLVKNELQPASQWLMRRITRCYYGDDGLCRVALVRTTKGEYRRPISKLILLPIAEKAPKPQDKPSTSKSDREPEDL
;
A
#
# COMPACT_ATOMS: atom_id res chain seq x y z
N MET A 1 5.35 -18.50 10.89
CA MET A 1 5.38 -17.05 10.58
C MET A 1 4.02 -16.64 10.07
N LYS A 2 3.38 -15.60 10.62
CA LYS A 2 2.10 -15.09 10.08
C LYS A 2 2.41 -14.24 8.85
N PRO A 3 1.73 -14.46 7.70
CA PRO A 3 1.91 -13.60 6.54
C PRO A 3 1.49 -12.17 6.92
N GLN A 4 2.39 -11.21 6.69
CA GLN A 4 2.08 -9.80 6.94
C GLN A 4 1.21 -9.29 5.78
N PRO A 5 0.04 -8.68 6.06
CA PRO A 5 -0.82 -8.16 5.03
C PRO A 5 -0.15 -7.00 4.30
N ASN A 6 -0.42 -6.88 2.99
CA ASN A 6 0.00 -5.71 2.23
C ASN A 6 -0.58 -4.43 2.84
N VAL A 7 0.21 -3.36 2.84
CA VAL A 7 -0.30 -2.03 3.17
C VAL A 7 -1.26 -1.55 2.08
N GLN A 8 -2.24 -0.76 2.49
CA GLN A 8 -3.27 -0.22 1.61
C GLN A 8 -3.38 1.29 1.74
N VAL A 9 -4.00 1.92 0.75
CA VAL A 9 -4.37 3.33 0.83
C VAL A 9 -5.31 3.56 2.01
N GLY A 10 -5.03 4.60 2.80
CA GLY A 10 -5.75 4.91 4.03
C GLY A 10 -5.14 4.30 5.28
N ASP A 11 -4.24 3.32 5.17
CA ASP A 11 -3.55 2.77 6.34
C ASP A 11 -2.66 3.82 7.00
N VAL A 12 -2.60 3.78 8.33
CA VAL A 12 -1.75 4.65 9.16
C VAL A 12 -0.45 3.90 9.47
N VAL A 13 0.67 4.57 9.18
CA VAL A 13 2.01 4.01 9.32
C VAL A 13 2.93 4.96 10.07
N LEU A 14 3.90 4.42 10.79
CA LEU A 14 5.08 5.17 11.23
C LEU A 14 6.13 5.14 10.11
N VAL A 15 6.70 6.29 9.79
CA VAL A 15 7.79 6.39 8.83
C VAL A 15 9.12 6.34 9.56
N LYS A 16 9.88 5.27 9.33
CA LYS A 16 11.21 5.08 9.89
C LYS A 16 12.15 6.17 9.36
N ASN A 17 12.69 6.96 10.29
CA ASN A 17 13.78 7.89 10.03
C ASN A 17 15.03 7.41 10.76
N GLU A 18 16.09 7.09 10.03
CA GLU A 18 17.34 6.56 10.61
C GLU A 18 18.15 7.61 11.37
N LEU A 19 17.87 8.90 11.13
CA LEU A 19 18.51 10.01 11.82
C LEU A 19 17.82 10.35 13.15
N GLN A 20 16.70 9.70 13.47
CA GLN A 20 15.90 10.01 14.66
C GLN A 20 15.60 8.75 15.47
N PRO A 21 15.53 8.85 16.81
CA PRO A 21 15.10 7.75 17.64
C PRO A 21 13.65 7.35 17.31
N ALA A 22 13.29 6.09 17.60
CA ALA A 22 11.99 5.53 17.23
C ALA A 22 10.79 6.32 17.78
N SER A 23 10.96 6.95 18.94
CA SER A 23 9.95 7.82 19.56
C SER A 23 9.60 9.07 18.75
N GLN A 24 10.46 9.46 17.80
CA GLN A 24 10.28 10.64 16.95
C GLN A 24 9.85 10.29 15.52
N TRP A 25 9.62 9.02 15.22
CA TRP A 25 9.15 8.62 13.89
C TRP A 25 7.77 9.21 13.62
N LEU A 26 7.62 9.77 12.42
CA LEU A 26 6.41 10.48 12.04
C LEU A 26 5.30 9.50 11.70
N MET A 27 4.14 9.67 12.33
CA MET A 27 2.91 8.98 11.96
C MET A 27 2.27 9.65 10.75
N ARG A 28 2.00 8.87 9.70
CA ARG A 28 1.52 9.34 8.41
C ARG A 28 0.49 8.39 7.84
N ARG A 29 -0.38 8.90 6.97
CA ARG A 29 -1.37 8.10 6.24
C ARG A 29 -0.86 7.81 4.83
N ILE A 30 -1.04 6.59 4.37
CA ILE A 30 -0.77 6.21 2.99
C ILE A 30 -1.85 6.80 2.09
N THR A 31 -1.43 7.45 1.01
CA THR A 31 -2.32 8.01 -0.01
C THR A 31 -2.29 7.25 -1.33
N ARG A 32 -1.17 6.57 -1.65
CA ARG A 32 -1.05 5.69 -2.82
C ARG A 32 -0.11 4.51 -2.54
N CYS A 33 -0.35 3.37 -3.19
CA CYS A 33 0.51 2.19 -3.14
C CYS A 33 0.99 1.84 -4.55
N TYR A 34 2.25 1.42 -4.68
CA TYR A 34 2.82 0.93 -5.92
C TYR A 34 3.18 -0.55 -5.75
N TYR A 35 2.45 -1.39 -6.48
CA TYR A 35 2.58 -2.84 -6.45
C TYR A 35 3.54 -3.32 -7.55
N GLY A 36 4.28 -4.39 -7.29
CA GLY A 36 5.02 -5.12 -8.31
C GLY A 36 4.15 -6.15 -9.02
N ASP A 37 4.75 -6.86 -9.98
CA ASP A 37 4.07 -7.91 -10.77
C ASP A 37 3.65 -9.12 -9.91
N ASP A 38 4.29 -9.27 -8.74
CA ASP A 38 3.94 -10.23 -7.69
C ASP A 38 2.70 -9.83 -6.87
N GLY A 39 2.13 -8.65 -7.13
CA GLY A 39 1.02 -8.09 -6.37
C GLY A 39 1.42 -7.59 -4.96
N LEU A 40 2.71 -7.47 -4.66
CA LEU A 40 3.21 -6.95 -3.39
C LEU A 40 3.46 -5.45 -3.48
N CYS A 41 3.01 -4.72 -2.46
CA CYS A 41 3.35 -3.31 -2.36
C CYS A 41 4.85 -3.21 -2.05
N ARG A 42 5.59 -2.42 -2.84
CA ARG A 42 7.04 -2.18 -2.60
C ARG A 42 7.31 -0.76 -2.15
N VAL A 43 6.50 0.19 -2.63
CA VAL A 43 6.60 1.61 -2.34
C VAL A 43 5.22 2.16 -2.05
N ALA A 44 5.10 2.97 -1.01
CA ALA A 44 3.90 3.73 -0.72
C ALA A 44 4.19 5.23 -0.72
N LEU A 45 3.16 6.00 -1.06
CA LEU A 45 3.14 7.45 -0.97
C LEU A 45 2.49 7.83 0.35
N VAL A 46 3.19 8.62 1.15
CA VAL A 46 2.74 9.06 2.47
C VAL A 46 2.53 10.57 2.48
N ARG A 47 1.45 11.02 3.10
CA ARG A 47 1.10 12.45 3.18
C ARG A 47 1.74 13.12 4.39
N THR A 48 2.47 14.20 4.15
CA THR A 48 3.00 15.14 5.15
C THR A 48 2.27 16.47 5.10
N THR A 49 2.61 17.36 6.03
CA THR A 49 2.17 18.76 6.02
C THR A 49 2.62 19.53 4.78
N LYS A 50 3.77 19.18 4.18
CA LYS A 50 4.34 19.89 3.03
C LYS A 50 3.99 19.27 1.68
N GLY A 51 3.33 18.12 1.66
CA GLY A 51 3.04 17.36 0.45
C GLY A 51 3.21 15.86 0.65
N GLU A 52 3.32 15.12 -0.45
CA GLU A 52 3.45 13.67 -0.42
C GLU A 52 4.85 13.23 -0.85
N TYR A 53 5.34 12.14 -0.27
CA TYR A 53 6.65 11.60 -0.64
C TYR A 53 6.64 10.09 -0.67
N ARG A 54 7.49 9.52 -1.53
CA ARG A 54 7.64 8.06 -1.73
C ARG A 54 8.53 7.47 -0.64
N ARG A 55 8.07 6.37 -0.04
CA ARG A 55 8.87 5.56 0.87
C ARG A 55 8.73 4.06 0.60
N PRO A 56 9.85 3.31 0.59
CA PRO A 56 9.81 1.86 0.54
C PRO A 56 9.07 1.29 1.76
N ILE A 57 8.40 0.16 1.56
CA ILE A 57 7.63 -0.51 2.62
C ILE A 57 8.52 -0.94 3.78
N SER A 58 9.79 -1.28 3.52
CA SER A 58 10.79 -1.59 4.56
C SER A 58 11.09 -0.43 5.51
N LYS A 59 10.73 0.81 5.14
CA LYS A 59 10.86 2.02 5.96
C LYS A 59 9.53 2.46 6.57
N LEU A 60 8.47 1.66 6.42
CA LEU A 60 7.14 1.94 6.95
C LEU A 60 6.74 0.85 7.95
N ILE A 61 6.19 1.26 9.09
CA ILE A 61 5.69 0.35 10.12
C ILE A 61 4.19 0.53 10.21
N LEU A 62 3.44 -0.51 9.83
CA LEU A 62 1.99 -0.51 9.91
C LEU A 62 1.53 -0.54 11.37
N LEU A 63 0.66 0.39 11.75
CA LEU A 63 0.09 0.41 13.09
C LEU A 63 -1.13 -0.50 13.18
N PRO A 64 -1.28 -1.29 14.26
CA PRO A 64 -2.49 -2.05 14.52
C PRO A 64 -3.56 -1.10 15.05
N ILE A 65 -4.22 -0.38 14.15
CA ILE A 65 -5.48 0.31 14.47
C ILE A 65 -6.58 -0.75 14.58
N ALA A 66 -7.29 -0.74 15.71
CA ALA A 66 -8.30 -1.72 16.05
C ALA A 66 -9.30 -1.90 14.89
N GLU A 67 -9.45 -3.15 14.46
CA GLU A 67 -10.31 -3.63 13.39
C GLU A 67 -10.12 -2.94 12.03
N LYS A 68 -9.25 -3.53 11.18
CA LYS A 68 -9.49 -3.47 9.74
C LYS A 68 -10.85 -4.14 9.50
N ALA A 69 -11.89 -3.35 9.30
CA ALA A 69 -13.14 -3.85 8.72
C ALA A 69 -12.79 -4.70 7.49
N PRO A 70 -13.38 -5.89 7.31
CA PRO A 70 -13.09 -6.74 6.16
C PRO A 70 -13.48 -5.98 4.89
N LYS A 71 -12.48 -5.39 4.23
CA LYS A 71 -12.66 -4.76 2.93
C LYS A 71 -12.75 -5.90 1.91
N PRO A 72 -13.82 -6.01 1.11
CA PRO A 72 -13.85 -6.95 0.00
C PRO A 72 -12.66 -6.65 -0.89
N GLN A 73 -11.73 -7.61 -0.97
CA GLN A 73 -10.55 -7.52 -1.81
C GLN A 73 -10.95 -7.95 -3.22
N ASP A 74 -11.43 -7.00 -4.02
CA ASP A 74 -11.58 -7.23 -5.46
C ASP A 74 -10.19 -7.41 -6.10
N LYS A 75 -9.92 -8.63 -6.55
CA LYS A 75 -8.95 -8.95 -7.62
C LYS A 75 -9.77 -9.62 -8.74
N PRO A 76 -9.33 -9.60 -10.01
CA PRO A 76 -8.60 -8.59 -10.76
C PRO A 76 -9.38 -8.15 -12.01
N SER A 77 -9.05 -7.01 -12.58
CA SER A 77 -9.37 -6.65 -13.97
C SER A 77 -8.70 -7.65 -14.92
N THR A 78 -9.38 -8.75 -15.23
CA THR A 78 -9.13 -9.54 -16.44
C THR A 78 -10.10 -9.07 -17.50
N SER A 79 -9.71 -8.06 -18.27
CA SER A 79 -10.29 -7.84 -19.59
C SER A 79 -9.45 -8.65 -20.57
N LYS A 80 -9.70 -9.97 -20.58
CA LYS A 80 -9.49 -10.82 -21.75
C LYS A 80 -10.86 -11.36 -22.15
N SER A 81 -11.40 -10.79 -23.21
CA SER A 81 -12.37 -11.45 -24.09
C SER A 81 -11.92 -11.19 -25.51
N ASP A 82 -11.09 -12.10 -26.02
CA ASP A 82 -11.03 -12.44 -27.44
C ASP A 82 -12.44 -12.81 -27.93
N ARG A 83 -12.90 -12.29 -29.08
CA ARG A 83 -13.33 -13.06 -30.28
C ARG A 83 -13.89 -12.14 -31.39
N GLU A 84 -13.23 -12.16 -32.54
CA GLU A 84 -13.78 -11.76 -33.85
C GLU A 84 -15.06 -12.57 -34.16
N PRO A 85 -16.09 -11.94 -34.78
CA PRO A 85 -17.02 -12.66 -35.64
C PRO A 85 -16.55 -12.60 -37.10
N GLU A 86 -16.48 -13.77 -37.73
CA GLU A 86 -16.38 -13.93 -39.18
C GLU A 86 -17.63 -13.30 -39.84
N ASP A 87 -17.43 -12.42 -40.82
CA ASP A 87 -18.48 -11.90 -41.69
C ASP A 87 -18.50 -12.71 -42.99
N LEU A 88 -19.72 -12.96 -43.46
CA LEU A 88 -20.11 -13.87 -44.54
C LEU A 88 -19.78 -13.31 -45.93
#